data_AF-A0A8K0K8E7-F1
#
_entry.id   AF-A0A8K0K8E7-F1
#
_cell.length_a   1.000
_cell.length_b   1.000
_cell.length_c   1.000
_cell.angle_alpha   90.00
_cell.angle_beta   90.00
_cell.angle_gamma   90.00
#
_symmetry.space_group_name_H-M   'P 1'
#
loop_
_entity.id
_entity.type
_entity.pdbx_description
1 polymer ?
#
loop_
_entity_poly.entity_id
_entity_poly.type
_entity_poly.pdbx_seq_one_letter_code
_entity_poly.pdbx_strand_id
1 'polypeptide(L)'
;MKLTLLEEEDNLIDSAVKLCVFEFFHRTVLGNTSIYKEEFFLRRLHGLLADFIILHPTKVRELRRAADDTARTIQAYTQEGLEPPANLQYHFESFLCSVGRLHEQDPLGLQLSLDFWPRSTLTDPRHGTAAHILSTAHILGSSDGRGALWRFVRQCGWGDSPHPLPPALFVPYLLMLKGLSSSPRAAAQCFAFLRQQSLQPSPVLIPEGRDATALSGMGPVPSSPISWDHFFRSLHRYLCNLRVELPPAADTVYGQRTAGGAGLPIISRGITPLELEGLHAVLALLTTIAEQDESSRLALAENPSWRAVQSLLGLVTCPVPIPLKARLLLALAALATTSPSSESKKESVVTTLVWHHLEASQILITVPTTSCYQPRGVQTELEEVESRNEEYPLTIAMLHLLDTLTGPVGTPSTSTVPPLLGMGTRNPGMEPYLQYIISSVFLPFGTRSYRNPEDKWLVCRLCLRLFLKFLRQYKPSSEDFAKRFVEVREANASGAGTGLVTTTSLSPPPGFMLMIHLHSKSELLRLILSIIDEVGSYLDDGDSRTSESKRERRLMEGCALGCLRVLRRALILQPRFTSLLSATSEDPVLLTGLDRLLLAANPRSGKHDHLLNIARYLYTSIMYLTP
;
A
#
# COMPACT_ATOMS: atom_id res chain seq x y z
N MET A 1 -20.58 -51.84 -8.39
CA MET A 1 -19.50 -51.74 -7.38
C MET A 1 -18.62 -50.52 -7.59
N LYS A 2 -17.96 -50.30 -8.75
CA LYS A 2 -17.23 -49.02 -9.01
C LYS A 2 -18.15 -47.81 -9.18
N LEU A 3 -19.28 -47.95 -9.87
CA LEU A 3 -20.27 -46.86 -10.03
C LEU A 3 -20.94 -46.46 -8.71
N THR A 4 -21.30 -47.44 -7.88
CA THR A 4 -21.92 -47.22 -6.56
C THR A 4 -20.96 -46.52 -5.59
N LEU A 5 -19.66 -46.81 -5.66
CA LEU A 5 -18.64 -46.11 -4.86
C LEU A 5 -18.45 -44.65 -5.30
N LEU A 6 -18.47 -44.37 -6.60
CA LEU A 6 -18.39 -42.99 -7.13
C LEU A 6 -19.63 -42.16 -6.74
N GLU A 7 -20.81 -42.77 -6.76
CA GLU A 7 -22.06 -42.12 -6.32
C GLU A 7 -22.04 -41.82 -4.81
N GLU A 8 -21.50 -42.72 -3.99
CA GLU A 8 -21.31 -42.48 -2.55
C GLU A 8 -20.28 -41.37 -2.29
N GLU A 9 -19.17 -41.33 -3.03
CA GLU A 9 -18.15 -40.27 -2.95
C GLU A 9 -18.72 -38.89 -3.32
N ASP A 10 -19.44 -38.80 -4.44
CA ASP A 10 -20.06 -37.54 -4.87
C ASP A 10 -21.11 -37.05 -3.85
N ASN A 11 -21.92 -37.95 -3.29
CA ASN A 11 -22.90 -37.61 -2.24
C ASN A 11 -22.24 -37.10 -0.95
N LEU A 12 -21.09 -37.67 -0.58
CA LEU A 12 -20.31 -37.20 0.57
C LEU A 12 -19.73 -35.81 0.33
N ILE A 13 -19.18 -35.55 -0.86
CA ILE A 13 -18.67 -34.24 -1.25
C ILE A 13 -19.79 -33.21 -1.22
N ASP A 14 -20.97 -33.53 -1.76
CA ASP A 14 -22.14 -32.66 -1.76
C ASP A 14 -22.61 -32.31 -0.35
N SER A 15 -22.62 -33.31 0.53
CA SER A 15 -22.98 -33.13 1.93
C SER A 15 -21.97 -32.23 2.64
N ALA A 16 -20.67 -32.40 2.38
CA ALA A 16 -19.61 -31.56 2.95
C ALA A 16 -19.69 -30.11 2.43
N VAL A 17 -19.98 -29.90 1.15
CA VAL A 17 -20.18 -28.57 0.57
C VAL A 17 -21.38 -27.89 1.24
N LYS A 18 -22.51 -28.58 1.39
CA LYS A 18 -23.72 -28.07 2.08
C LYS A 18 -23.46 -27.71 3.54
N LEU A 19 -22.50 -28.36 4.19
CA LEU A 19 -22.05 -28.05 5.56
C LEU A 19 -21.00 -26.92 5.62
N CYS A 20 -20.84 -26.13 4.55
CA CYS A 20 -19.96 -24.97 4.46
C CYS A 20 -18.47 -25.27 4.73
N VAL A 21 -17.98 -26.44 4.28
CA VAL A 21 -16.59 -26.87 4.51
C VAL A 21 -15.54 -25.84 4.09
N PHE A 22 -15.75 -25.12 2.97
CA PHE A 22 -14.81 -24.10 2.49
C PHE A 22 -14.80 -22.84 3.34
N GLU A 23 -15.94 -22.45 3.91
CA GLU A 23 -16.02 -21.31 4.83
C GLU A 23 -15.30 -21.63 6.15
N PHE A 24 -15.54 -22.83 6.68
CA PHE A 24 -14.84 -23.33 7.86
C PHE A 24 -13.33 -23.39 7.61
N PHE A 25 -12.91 -23.90 6.44
CA PHE A 25 -11.51 -23.96 6.06
C PHE A 25 -10.89 -22.54 5.98
N HIS A 26 -11.58 -21.60 5.34
CA HIS A 26 -11.10 -20.22 5.20
C HIS A 26 -10.98 -19.48 6.54
N ARG A 27 -12.00 -19.57 7.40
CA ARG A 27 -12.09 -18.76 8.63
C ARG A 27 -11.38 -19.41 9.81
N THR A 28 -11.53 -20.72 9.98
CA THR A 28 -11.06 -21.43 11.17
C THR A 28 -9.67 -22.02 10.97
N VAL A 29 -9.46 -22.76 9.87
CA VAL A 29 -8.18 -23.44 9.63
C VAL A 29 -7.12 -22.40 9.23
N LEU A 30 -7.34 -21.68 8.14
CA LEU A 30 -6.39 -20.64 7.66
C LEU A 30 -6.36 -19.38 8.55
N GLY A 31 -7.22 -19.31 9.57
CA GLY A 31 -7.15 -18.31 10.63
C GLY A 31 -5.97 -18.50 11.59
N ASN A 32 -5.46 -19.72 11.71
CA ASN A 32 -4.43 -20.04 12.70
C ASN A 32 -3.02 -19.78 12.17
N THR A 33 -2.36 -18.76 12.72
CA THR A 33 -0.97 -18.38 12.34
C THR A 33 0.06 -19.48 12.60
N SER A 34 -0.26 -20.50 13.41
CA SER A 34 0.64 -21.62 13.70
C SER A 34 0.87 -22.52 12.49
N ILE A 35 -0.12 -22.63 11.58
CA ILE A 35 -0.03 -23.44 10.37
C ILE A 35 1.11 -22.97 9.47
N TYR A 36 1.33 -21.65 9.40
CA TYR A 36 2.34 -21.04 8.55
C TYR A 36 3.78 -21.21 9.09
N LYS A 37 3.96 -21.75 10.31
CA LYS A 37 5.29 -21.95 10.92
C LYS A 37 5.92 -23.28 10.54
N GLU A 38 5.11 -24.29 10.24
CA GLU A 38 5.59 -25.64 9.97
C GLU A 38 5.36 -26.02 8.52
N GLU A 39 6.44 -26.48 7.87
CA GLU A 39 6.44 -26.86 6.46
C GLU A 39 5.46 -27.98 6.14
N PHE A 40 5.35 -28.97 7.05
CA PHE A 40 4.46 -30.12 6.87
C PHE A 40 3.00 -29.71 6.67
N PHE A 41 2.47 -28.84 7.53
CA PHE A 41 1.09 -28.39 7.45
C PHE A 41 0.83 -27.59 6.16
N LEU A 42 1.72 -26.66 5.80
CA LEU A 42 1.57 -25.87 4.57
C LEU A 42 1.56 -26.76 3.32
N ARG A 43 2.51 -27.69 3.19
CA ARG A 43 2.57 -28.60 2.03
C ARG A 43 1.34 -29.51 1.98
N ARG A 44 0.87 -30.00 3.13
CA ARG A 44 -0.31 -30.86 3.20
C ARG A 44 -1.59 -30.13 2.78
N LEU A 45 -1.78 -28.91 3.28
CA LEU A 45 -2.96 -28.09 2.93
C LEU A 45 -2.94 -27.65 1.47
N HIS A 46 -1.77 -27.29 0.93
CA HIS A 46 -1.62 -27.01 -0.49
C HIS A 46 -1.97 -28.23 -1.34
N GLY A 47 -1.45 -29.40 -0.97
CA GLY A 47 -1.79 -30.67 -1.61
C GLY A 47 -3.29 -30.94 -1.61
N LEU A 48 -3.99 -30.76 -0.48
CA LEU A 48 -5.43 -30.97 -0.40
C LEU A 48 -6.23 -30.06 -1.36
N LEU A 49 -5.87 -28.78 -1.45
CA LEU A 49 -6.53 -27.85 -2.39
C LEU A 49 -6.24 -28.21 -3.84
N ALA A 50 -4.98 -28.54 -4.15
CA ALA A 50 -4.58 -28.92 -5.49
C ALA A 50 -5.22 -30.24 -5.94
N ASP A 51 -5.30 -31.21 -5.03
CA ASP A 51 -5.94 -32.51 -5.25
C ASP A 51 -7.43 -32.34 -5.54
N PHE A 52 -8.13 -31.48 -4.81
CA PHE A 52 -9.53 -31.17 -5.11
C PHE A 52 -9.72 -30.62 -6.53
N ILE A 53 -8.84 -29.72 -6.98
CA ILE A 53 -8.90 -29.13 -8.33
C ILE A 53 -8.59 -30.18 -9.41
N ILE A 54 -7.59 -31.04 -9.17
CA ILE A 54 -7.12 -32.01 -10.15
C ILE A 54 -8.05 -33.22 -10.25
N LEU A 55 -8.51 -33.75 -9.11
CA LEU A 55 -9.29 -34.98 -9.02
C LEU A 55 -10.79 -34.74 -9.23
N HIS A 56 -11.32 -33.57 -8.86
CA HIS A 56 -12.76 -33.25 -8.98
C HIS A 56 -13.06 -32.03 -9.88
N PRO A 57 -12.60 -31.99 -11.15
CA PRO A 57 -12.82 -30.85 -12.04
C PRO A 57 -14.30 -30.65 -12.42
N THR A 58 -15.11 -31.71 -12.38
CA THR A 58 -16.57 -31.64 -12.57
C THR A 58 -17.25 -30.88 -11.44
N LYS A 59 -16.89 -31.19 -10.18
CA LYS A 59 -17.43 -30.51 -9.00
C LYS A 59 -17.04 -29.03 -8.96
N VAL A 60 -15.78 -28.71 -9.29
CA VAL A 60 -15.33 -27.31 -9.40
C VAL A 60 -16.17 -26.53 -10.43
N ARG A 61 -16.48 -27.15 -11.58
CA ARG A 61 -17.34 -26.54 -12.61
C ARG A 61 -18.78 -26.37 -12.15
N GLU A 62 -19.30 -27.32 -11.39
CA GLU A 62 -20.63 -27.23 -10.78
C GLU A 62 -20.71 -26.08 -9.76
N LEU A 63 -19.72 -25.96 -8.86
CA LEU A 63 -19.62 -24.86 -7.92
C LEU A 63 -19.55 -23.50 -8.63
N ARG A 64 -18.79 -23.41 -9.73
CA ARG A 64 -18.71 -22.20 -10.56
C ARG A 64 -20.07 -21.84 -11.17
N ARG A 65 -20.82 -22.83 -11.68
CA ARG A 65 -22.16 -22.65 -12.25
C ARG A 65 -23.16 -22.22 -11.18
N ALA A 66 -23.13 -22.84 -10.01
CA ALA A 66 -23.98 -22.46 -8.88
C ALA A 66 -23.73 -21.01 -8.44
N ALA A 67 -22.49 -20.53 -8.49
CA ALA A 67 -22.17 -19.12 -8.25
C ALA A 67 -22.70 -18.18 -9.37
N ASP A 68 -22.66 -18.59 -10.64
CA ASP A 68 -23.30 -17.84 -11.74
C ASP A 68 -24.82 -17.75 -11.54
N ASP A 69 -25.46 -18.85 -11.15
CA ASP A 69 -26.90 -18.90 -10.84
C ASP A 69 -27.25 -17.97 -9.67
N THR A 70 -26.47 -18.05 -8.59
CA THR A 70 -26.59 -17.19 -7.41
C THR A 70 -26.47 -15.71 -7.80
N ALA A 71 -25.49 -15.35 -8.62
CA ALA A 71 -25.31 -13.98 -9.08
C ALA A 71 -26.47 -13.49 -9.97
N ARG A 72 -27.03 -14.36 -10.83
CA ARG A 72 -28.23 -14.05 -11.61
C ARG A 72 -29.44 -13.82 -10.73
N THR A 73 -29.62 -14.64 -9.69
CA THR A 73 -30.66 -14.41 -8.68
C THR A 73 -30.48 -13.07 -7.99
N ILE A 74 -29.29 -12.74 -7.49
CA ILE A 74 -29.02 -11.44 -6.86
C ILE A 74 -29.34 -10.28 -7.81
N GLN A 75 -28.94 -10.39 -9.08
CA GLN A 75 -29.20 -9.36 -10.07
C GLN A 75 -30.70 -9.17 -10.35
N ALA A 76 -31.48 -10.25 -10.43
CA ALA A 76 -32.93 -10.19 -10.61
C ALA A 76 -33.62 -9.47 -9.43
N TYR A 77 -33.29 -9.85 -8.18
CA TYR A 77 -33.83 -9.20 -6.98
C TYR A 77 -33.45 -7.72 -6.91
N THR A 78 -32.20 -7.39 -7.27
CA THR A 78 -31.72 -6.00 -7.30
C THR A 78 -32.48 -5.16 -8.33
N GLN A 79 -32.83 -5.73 -9.49
CA GLN A 79 -33.65 -5.04 -10.51
C GLN A 79 -35.08 -4.80 -10.04
N GLU A 80 -35.62 -5.70 -9.22
CA GLU A 80 -36.94 -5.57 -8.60
C GLU A 80 -36.93 -4.68 -7.33
N GLY A 81 -35.76 -4.19 -6.91
CA GLY A 81 -35.61 -3.38 -5.69
C GLY A 81 -35.80 -4.18 -4.40
N LEU A 82 -35.67 -5.51 -4.46
CA LEU A 82 -35.83 -6.43 -3.33
C LEU A 82 -34.45 -6.83 -2.77
N GLU A 83 -34.40 -7.11 -1.47
CA GLU A 83 -33.21 -7.71 -0.86
C GLU A 83 -33.03 -9.16 -1.35
N PRO A 84 -31.79 -9.58 -1.66
CA PRO A 84 -31.54 -10.95 -2.09
C PRO A 84 -31.84 -11.96 -0.97
N PRO A 85 -32.19 -13.21 -1.31
CA PRO A 85 -32.46 -14.25 -0.32
C PRO A 85 -31.27 -14.48 0.63
N ALA A 86 -31.54 -14.63 1.93
CA ALA A 86 -30.49 -14.87 2.93
C ALA A 86 -29.85 -16.28 2.85
N ASN A 87 -30.46 -17.20 2.10
CA ASN A 87 -30.01 -18.60 1.95
C ASN A 87 -29.12 -18.84 0.72
N LEU A 88 -28.60 -17.79 0.09
CA LEU A 88 -27.69 -17.91 -1.03
C LEU A 88 -26.36 -18.57 -0.61
N GLN A 89 -25.83 -19.42 -1.48
CA GLN A 89 -24.65 -20.23 -1.19
C GLN A 89 -23.40 -19.65 -1.85
N TYR A 90 -22.40 -19.28 -1.04
CA TYR A 90 -21.14 -18.66 -1.50
C TYR A 90 -19.95 -19.62 -1.39
N HIS A 91 -20.18 -20.90 -1.71
CA HIS A 91 -19.18 -21.96 -1.54
C HIS A 91 -17.97 -21.77 -2.45
N PHE A 92 -18.19 -21.31 -3.68
CA PHE A 92 -17.12 -21.13 -4.66
C PHE A 92 -16.26 -19.90 -4.33
N GLU A 93 -16.87 -18.81 -3.89
CA GLU A 93 -16.23 -17.60 -3.37
C GLU A 93 -15.29 -17.96 -2.20
N SER A 94 -15.80 -18.72 -1.24
CA SER A 94 -15.05 -19.18 -0.07
C SER A 94 -13.88 -20.09 -0.46
N PHE A 95 -14.05 -20.92 -1.49
CA PHE A 95 -12.99 -21.74 -2.04
C PHE A 95 -11.88 -20.89 -2.70
N LEU A 96 -12.23 -19.92 -3.55
CA LEU A 96 -11.26 -19.00 -4.16
C LEU A 96 -10.47 -18.21 -3.10
N CYS A 97 -11.18 -17.66 -2.11
CA CYS A 97 -10.57 -16.95 -0.99
C CYS A 97 -9.67 -17.87 -0.14
N SER A 98 -9.98 -19.16 -0.01
CA SER A 98 -9.13 -20.15 0.66
C SER A 98 -7.83 -20.41 -0.10
N VAL A 99 -7.92 -20.57 -1.42
CA VAL A 99 -6.72 -20.70 -2.28
C VAL A 99 -5.86 -19.44 -2.16
N GLY A 100 -6.44 -18.24 -2.24
CA GLY A 100 -5.70 -17.00 -2.04
C GLY A 100 -5.01 -16.91 -0.68
N ARG A 101 -5.76 -17.11 0.41
CA ARG A 101 -5.26 -16.95 1.78
C ARG A 101 -4.17 -17.95 2.16
N LEU A 102 -4.21 -19.18 1.65
CA LEU A 102 -3.14 -20.15 1.90
C LEU A 102 -1.82 -19.71 1.28
N HIS A 103 -1.86 -19.12 0.08
CA HIS A 103 -0.67 -18.75 -0.68
C HIS A 103 -0.19 -17.31 -0.44
N GLU A 104 -0.98 -16.47 0.23
CA GLU A 104 -0.69 -15.06 0.48
C GLU A 104 0.59 -14.83 1.31
N GLN A 105 0.84 -15.69 2.30
CA GLN A 105 2.04 -15.62 3.15
C GLN A 105 2.91 -16.84 2.91
N ASP A 106 4.15 -16.62 2.48
CA ASP A 106 5.16 -17.67 2.31
C ASP A 106 6.37 -17.42 3.24
N PRO A 107 6.20 -17.52 4.58
CA PRO A 107 7.29 -17.27 5.52
C PRO A 107 8.44 -18.29 5.41
N LEU A 108 8.16 -19.46 4.85
CA LEU A 108 9.13 -20.55 4.67
C LEU A 108 9.81 -20.52 3.29
N GLY A 109 9.40 -19.62 2.38
CA GLY A 109 9.97 -19.49 1.04
C GLY A 109 9.79 -20.74 0.16
N LEU A 110 8.71 -21.50 0.36
CA LEU A 110 8.43 -22.75 -0.34
C LEU A 110 7.99 -22.54 -1.79
N GLN A 111 7.51 -21.33 -2.13
CA GLN A 111 7.06 -20.92 -3.46
C GLN A 111 5.96 -21.82 -4.06
N LEU A 112 5.07 -22.34 -3.21
CA LEU A 112 3.95 -23.23 -3.61
C LEU A 112 2.98 -22.56 -4.61
N SER A 113 2.93 -21.23 -4.64
CA SER A 113 2.12 -20.47 -5.59
C SER A 113 2.53 -20.70 -7.06
N LEU A 114 3.79 -21.10 -7.32
CA LEU A 114 4.29 -21.35 -8.68
C LEU A 114 3.63 -22.55 -9.36
N ASP A 115 3.04 -23.48 -8.60
CA ASP A 115 2.40 -24.66 -9.17
C ASP A 115 1.12 -24.31 -9.95
N PHE A 116 0.53 -23.14 -9.70
CA PHE A 116 -0.62 -22.60 -10.42
C PHE A 116 -0.27 -21.89 -11.72
N TRP A 117 1.02 -21.63 -12.00
CA TRP A 117 1.48 -20.86 -13.15
C TRP A 117 2.23 -21.71 -14.19
N PRO A 118 2.19 -21.36 -15.49
CA PRO A 118 2.84 -22.13 -16.54
C PRO A 118 4.38 -22.06 -16.47
N ARG A 119 5.09 -23.13 -16.88
CA ARG A 119 6.56 -23.14 -16.94
C ARG A 119 7.09 -22.12 -17.96
N SER A 120 8.00 -21.25 -17.53
CA SER A 120 8.82 -20.45 -18.46
C SER A 120 9.90 -21.37 -19.05
N THR A 121 9.98 -21.44 -20.38
CA THR A 121 10.65 -22.51 -21.13
C THR A 121 12.18 -22.40 -21.23
N LEU A 122 12.88 -21.52 -20.50
CA LEU A 122 14.29 -21.25 -20.85
C LEU A 122 15.36 -21.32 -19.76
N THR A 123 15.06 -21.45 -18.47
CA THR A 123 16.13 -21.52 -17.45
C THR A 123 15.68 -22.17 -16.15
N ASP A 124 15.60 -23.51 -16.09
CA ASP A 124 16.14 -24.24 -14.92
C ASP A 124 15.96 -25.77 -15.01
N PRO A 125 17.06 -26.53 -15.16
CA PRO A 125 17.10 -27.96 -14.83
C PRO A 125 17.28 -28.23 -13.32
N ARG A 126 17.41 -27.19 -12.46
CA ARG A 126 17.94 -27.36 -11.09
C ARG A 126 17.00 -27.04 -9.92
N HIS A 127 15.78 -26.56 -10.17
CA HIS A 127 14.77 -26.46 -9.10
C HIS A 127 13.90 -27.71 -9.05
N GLY A 128 14.56 -28.86 -8.90
CA GLY A 128 13.90 -30.10 -8.52
C GLY A 128 13.14 -29.84 -7.23
N THR A 129 11.82 -29.96 -7.29
CA THR A 129 10.90 -30.05 -6.16
C THR A 129 11.44 -31.06 -5.15
N ALA A 130 12.20 -30.58 -4.17
CA ALA A 130 12.71 -31.39 -3.08
C ALA A 130 11.51 -31.81 -2.22
N ALA A 131 11.14 -33.07 -2.37
CA ALA A 131 10.38 -33.90 -1.43
C ALA A 131 9.05 -33.30 -0.93
N HIS A 132 8.03 -33.23 -1.79
CA HIS A 132 6.65 -33.24 -1.26
C HIS A 132 6.42 -34.60 -0.57
N ILE A 133 6.45 -34.60 0.76
CA ILE A 133 6.17 -35.79 1.56
C ILE A 133 4.66 -36.04 1.45
N LEU A 134 4.28 -37.14 0.78
CA LEU A 134 2.95 -37.77 0.62
C LEU A 134 2.42 -37.81 -0.83
N SER A 135 1.81 -38.96 -1.17
CA SER A 135 0.94 -39.38 -2.30
C SER A 135 0.94 -38.59 -3.63
N THR A 136 0.87 -37.27 -3.60
CA THR A 136 0.55 -36.42 -4.75
C THR A 136 1.75 -35.68 -5.36
N ALA A 137 2.95 -35.88 -4.82
CA ALA A 137 4.21 -35.43 -5.43
C ALA A 137 4.37 -35.86 -6.90
N HIS A 138 3.87 -37.05 -7.25
CA HIS A 138 3.91 -37.58 -8.61
C HIS A 138 2.91 -36.92 -9.56
N ILE A 139 1.71 -36.55 -9.08
CA ILE A 139 0.66 -35.93 -9.90
C ILE A 139 0.92 -34.44 -10.07
N LEU A 140 1.33 -33.73 -9.02
CA LEU A 140 1.75 -32.32 -9.08
C LEU A 140 3.11 -32.14 -9.77
N GLY A 141 3.96 -33.17 -9.78
CA GLY A 141 5.19 -33.22 -10.57
C GLY A 141 4.97 -33.48 -12.06
N SER A 142 3.78 -33.96 -12.44
CA SER A 142 3.42 -34.23 -13.84
C SER A 142 3.02 -32.95 -14.58
N SER A 143 3.29 -32.91 -15.89
CA SER A 143 2.88 -31.79 -16.75
C SER A 143 1.35 -31.59 -16.77
N ASP A 144 0.59 -32.67 -16.57
CA ASP A 144 -0.88 -32.67 -16.65
C ASP A 144 -1.54 -32.10 -15.39
N GLY A 145 -0.96 -32.35 -14.21
CA GLY A 145 -1.45 -31.84 -12.92
C GLY A 145 -1.28 -30.32 -12.79
N ARG A 146 -0.09 -29.79 -13.09
CA ARG A 146 0.15 -28.32 -13.12
C ARG A 146 -0.64 -27.64 -14.23
N GLY A 147 -0.78 -28.32 -15.38
CA GLY A 147 -1.66 -27.88 -16.45
C GLY A 147 -3.12 -27.76 -16.02
N ALA A 148 -3.59 -28.63 -15.11
CA ALA A 148 -4.94 -28.55 -14.54
C ALA A 148 -5.12 -27.36 -13.59
N LEU A 149 -4.14 -27.09 -12.73
CA LEU A 149 -4.16 -25.91 -11.85
C LEU A 149 -4.15 -24.60 -12.65
N TRP A 150 -3.33 -24.53 -13.71
CA TRP A 150 -3.33 -23.37 -14.61
C TRP A 150 -4.66 -23.24 -15.38
N ARG A 151 -5.20 -24.35 -15.88
CA ARG A 151 -6.54 -24.36 -16.51
C ARG A 151 -7.60 -23.85 -15.54
N PHE A 152 -7.53 -24.23 -14.26
CA PHE A 152 -8.43 -23.74 -13.22
C PHE A 152 -8.32 -22.21 -13.06
N VAL A 153 -7.12 -21.65 -12.92
CA VAL A 153 -6.93 -20.18 -12.83
C VAL A 153 -7.58 -19.47 -14.01
N ARG A 154 -7.39 -19.98 -15.24
CA ARG A 154 -8.02 -19.42 -16.44
C ARG A 154 -9.54 -19.56 -16.42
N GLN A 155 -10.06 -20.74 -16.10
CA GLN A 155 -11.50 -21.05 -16.08
C GLN A 155 -12.27 -20.23 -15.03
N CYS A 156 -11.63 -19.91 -13.90
CA CYS A 156 -12.23 -19.07 -12.87
C CYS A 156 -12.40 -17.62 -13.34
N GLY A 157 -11.47 -17.09 -14.13
CA GLY A 157 -11.52 -15.70 -14.60
C GLY A 157 -12.35 -15.52 -15.87
N TRP A 158 -12.06 -16.30 -16.92
CA TRP A 158 -12.61 -16.09 -18.27
C TRP A 158 -12.61 -17.34 -19.17
N GLY A 159 -12.21 -18.51 -18.66
CA GLY A 159 -11.93 -19.67 -19.51
C GLY A 159 -13.17 -20.32 -20.12
N ASP A 160 -13.20 -20.35 -21.45
CA ASP A 160 -14.08 -21.08 -22.38
C ASP A 160 -15.61 -20.86 -22.24
N SER A 161 -16.09 -20.18 -21.20
CA SER A 161 -17.50 -19.83 -21.05
C SER A 161 -17.82 -18.49 -21.73
N PRO A 162 -18.90 -18.40 -22.53
CA PRO A 162 -19.30 -17.17 -23.24
C PRO A 162 -19.83 -16.05 -22.32
N HIS A 163 -19.78 -16.22 -21.00
CA HIS A 163 -20.36 -15.30 -20.02
C HIS A 163 -19.28 -14.52 -19.26
N PRO A 164 -19.47 -13.21 -19.07
CA PRO A 164 -18.55 -12.38 -18.27
C PRO A 164 -18.50 -12.86 -16.82
N LEU A 165 -17.38 -12.61 -16.13
CA LEU A 165 -17.25 -12.89 -14.71
C LEU A 165 -18.37 -12.17 -13.93
N PRO A 166 -19.18 -12.89 -13.13
CA PRO A 166 -20.20 -12.25 -12.30
C PRO A 166 -19.58 -11.26 -11.31
N PRO A 167 -20.28 -10.15 -10.99
CA PRO A 167 -19.79 -9.17 -10.01
C PRO A 167 -19.44 -9.79 -8.65
N ALA A 168 -20.22 -10.78 -8.19
CA ALA A 168 -19.99 -11.49 -6.93
C ALA A 168 -18.65 -12.25 -6.88
N LEU A 169 -18.13 -12.70 -8.02
CA LEU A 169 -16.88 -13.45 -8.11
C LEU A 169 -15.67 -12.58 -8.41
N PHE A 170 -15.88 -11.33 -8.80
CA PHE A 170 -14.80 -10.40 -9.11
C PHE A 170 -13.81 -10.25 -7.95
N VAL A 171 -14.32 -9.95 -6.75
CA VAL A 171 -13.48 -9.76 -5.56
C VAL A 171 -12.78 -11.06 -5.13
N PRO A 172 -13.47 -12.20 -4.92
CA PRO A 172 -12.83 -13.47 -4.56
C PRO A 172 -11.76 -13.93 -5.57
N TYR A 173 -12.00 -13.72 -6.86
CA TYR A 173 -11.05 -14.08 -7.90
C TYR A 173 -9.77 -13.21 -7.84
N LEU A 174 -9.90 -11.90 -7.65
CA LEU A 174 -8.74 -11.02 -7.50
C LEU A 174 -7.95 -11.31 -6.21
N LEU A 175 -8.64 -11.65 -5.11
CA LEU A 175 -7.98 -12.07 -3.87
C LEU A 175 -7.24 -13.40 -4.03
N MET A 176 -7.78 -14.33 -4.84
CA MET A 176 -7.06 -15.54 -5.23
C MET A 176 -5.78 -15.19 -6.00
N LEU A 177 -5.87 -14.35 -7.05
CA LEU A 177 -4.69 -13.92 -7.82
C LEU A 177 -3.66 -13.19 -6.95
N LYS A 178 -4.12 -12.38 -5.99
CA LYS A 178 -3.26 -11.71 -5.02
C LYS A 178 -2.47 -12.73 -4.20
N GLY A 179 -3.14 -13.74 -3.65
CA GLY A 179 -2.47 -14.82 -2.92
C GLY A 179 -1.50 -15.62 -3.77
N LEU A 180 -1.85 -15.88 -5.04
CA LEU A 180 -0.99 -16.60 -5.98
C LEU A 180 0.18 -15.77 -6.53
N SER A 181 0.27 -14.46 -6.22
CA SER A 181 1.37 -13.58 -6.64
C SER A 181 2.37 -13.28 -5.52
N SER A 182 2.42 -14.13 -4.48
CA SER A 182 3.28 -13.97 -3.30
C SER A 182 4.78 -14.17 -3.53
N SER A 183 5.22 -14.61 -4.71
CA SER A 183 6.64 -14.75 -5.06
C SER A 183 6.99 -13.90 -6.28
N PRO A 184 8.26 -13.44 -6.44
CA PRO A 184 8.66 -12.59 -7.57
C PRO A 184 8.33 -13.19 -8.95
N ARG A 185 8.57 -14.50 -9.12
CA ARG A 185 8.27 -15.22 -10.36
C ARG A 185 6.76 -15.33 -10.61
N ALA A 186 5.99 -15.63 -9.56
CA ALA A 186 4.53 -15.74 -9.66
C ALA A 186 3.88 -14.38 -9.94
N ALA A 187 4.40 -13.30 -9.35
CA ALA A 187 3.97 -11.94 -9.62
C ALA A 187 4.21 -11.54 -11.08
N ALA A 188 5.39 -11.84 -11.64
CA ALA A 188 5.70 -11.59 -13.04
C ALA A 188 4.76 -12.36 -13.99
N GLN A 189 4.44 -13.62 -13.67
CA GLN A 189 3.49 -14.43 -14.43
C GLN A 189 2.05 -13.89 -14.32
N CYS A 190 1.62 -13.45 -13.14
CA CYS A 190 0.32 -12.82 -12.93
C CYS A 190 0.21 -11.51 -13.72
N PHE A 191 1.25 -10.68 -13.71
CA PHE A 191 1.31 -9.46 -14.49
C PHE A 191 1.20 -9.76 -16.00
N ALA A 192 1.98 -10.71 -16.49
CA ALA A 192 1.96 -11.13 -17.89
C ALA A 192 0.59 -11.68 -18.30
N PHE A 193 -0.05 -12.48 -17.44
CA PHE A 193 -1.40 -13.00 -17.66
C PHE A 193 -2.42 -11.87 -17.85
N LEU A 194 -2.51 -10.93 -16.89
CA LEU A 194 -3.44 -9.80 -16.97
C LEU A 194 -3.15 -8.85 -18.13
N ARG A 195 -1.90 -8.76 -18.58
CA ARG A 195 -1.51 -8.02 -19.76
C ARG A 195 -1.91 -8.73 -21.05
N GLN A 196 -1.75 -10.05 -21.13
CA GLN A 196 -2.20 -10.84 -22.29
C GLN A 196 -3.71 -10.79 -22.47
N GLN A 197 -4.47 -10.73 -21.38
CA GLN A 197 -5.93 -10.54 -21.42
C GLN A 197 -6.35 -9.21 -22.05
N SER A 198 -5.45 -8.22 -22.10
CA SER A 198 -5.74 -6.93 -22.73
C SER A 198 -5.53 -6.94 -24.25
N LEU A 199 -4.74 -7.89 -24.75
CA LEU A 199 -4.39 -8.08 -26.17
C LEU A 199 -5.36 -9.01 -26.90
N GLN A 200 -6.18 -9.79 -26.18
CA GLN A 200 -7.18 -10.66 -26.81
C GLN A 200 -8.45 -9.86 -27.14
N PRO A 201 -8.86 -9.77 -28.41
CA PRO A 201 -10.17 -9.24 -28.74
C PRO A 201 -11.24 -10.16 -28.13
N SER A 202 -12.25 -9.56 -27.49
CA SER A 202 -13.42 -10.30 -27.02
C SER A 202 -13.99 -11.11 -28.20
N PRO A 203 -14.29 -12.41 -28.03
CA PRO A 203 -15.02 -13.18 -29.03
C PRO A 203 -16.44 -12.64 -29.05
N VAL A 204 -16.65 -11.57 -29.82
CA VAL A 204 -17.98 -11.24 -30.30
C VAL A 204 -18.39 -12.44 -31.14
N LEU A 205 -19.40 -13.17 -30.67
CA LEU A 205 -20.15 -14.10 -31.49
C LEU A 205 -20.56 -13.34 -32.76
N ILE A 206 -19.85 -13.58 -33.86
CA ILE A 206 -20.35 -13.27 -35.18
C ILE A 206 -21.53 -14.24 -35.35
N PRO A 207 -22.78 -13.75 -35.44
CA PRO A 207 -23.87 -14.61 -35.90
C PRO A 207 -23.45 -15.09 -37.29
N GLU A 208 -23.43 -16.41 -37.50
CA GLU A 208 -23.03 -17.00 -38.78
C GLU A 208 -23.71 -16.26 -39.95
N GLY A 209 -22.91 -15.68 -40.86
CA GLY A 209 -23.41 -15.10 -42.11
C GLY A 209 -23.15 -13.61 -42.40
N ARG A 210 -22.23 -12.91 -41.73
CA ARG A 210 -21.79 -11.56 -42.19
C ARG A 210 -20.28 -11.44 -42.34
N ASP A 211 -19.87 -11.06 -43.55
CA ASP A 211 -18.47 -10.93 -43.97
C ASP A 211 -17.69 -9.90 -43.14
N ALA A 212 -16.43 -10.24 -42.87
CA ALA A 212 -15.50 -9.52 -42.00
C ALA A 212 -15.07 -8.13 -42.51
N THR A 213 -15.59 -7.66 -43.66
CA THR A 213 -15.19 -6.39 -44.30
C THR A 213 -16.09 -5.20 -43.92
N ALA A 214 -17.19 -5.42 -43.18
CA ALA A 214 -18.11 -4.35 -42.77
C ALA A 214 -17.87 -3.77 -41.36
N LEU A 215 -16.74 -4.09 -40.71
CA LEU A 215 -16.49 -3.77 -39.29
C LEU A 215 -15.69 -2.47 -39.04
N SER A 216 -15.46 -1.62 -40.05
CA SER A 216 -14.67 -0.38 -39.85
C SER A 216 -15.41 0.77 -39.14
N GLY A 217 -16.59 0.51 -38.55
CA GLY A 217 -17.43 1.53 -37.92
C GLY A 217 -18.01 1.18 -36.54
N MET A 218 -17.71 -0.01 -35.98
CA MET A 218 -18.13 -0.34 -34.61
C MET A 218 -17.09 0.16 -33.62
N GLY A 219 -17.55 0.90 -32.61
CA GLY A 219 -16.73 1.46 -31.54
C GLY A 219 -15.88 0.41 -30.80
N PRO A 220 -15.00 0.84 -29.88
CA PRO A 220 -13.97 -0.03 -29.30
C PRO A 220 -14.58 -1.32 -28.73
N VAL A 221 -14.08 -2.46 -29.21
CA VAL A 221 -14.41 -3.81 -28.73
C VAL A 221 -14.29 -3.84 -27.20
N PRO A 222 -15.28 -4.39 -26.45
CA PRO A 222 -15.19 -4.46 -25.00
C PRO A 222 -13.97 -5.30 -24.60
N SER A 223 -12.99 -4.66 -23.96
CA SER A 223 -11.82 -5.31 -23.39
C SER A 223 -12.21 -6.24 -22.24
N SER A 224 -11.49 -7.34 -22.04
CA SER A 224 -11.70 -8.24 -20.90
C SER A 224 -11.82 -7.47 -19.58
N PRO A 225 -12.84 -7.74 -18.73
CA PRO A 225 -13.02 -7.06 -17.45
C PRO A 225 -11.87 -7.37 -16.47
N ILE A 226 -11.08 -8.40 -16.75
CA ILE A 226 -9.92 -8.82 -15.95
C ILE A 226 -8.66 -8.53 -16.75
N SER A 227 -8.33 -7.25 -16.88
CA SER A 227 -7.13 -6.79 -17.58
C SER A 227 -6.61 -5.50 -16.99
N TRP A 228 -5.30 -5.25 -17.12
CA TRP A 228 -4.70 -3.98 -16.66
C TRP A 228 -5.32 -2.77 -17.37
N ASP A 229 -5.60 -2.88 -18.67
CA ASP A 229 -6.26 -1.82 -19.43
C ASP A 229 -7.66 -1.51 -18.85
N HIS A 230 -8.45 -2.53 -18.51
CA HIS A 230 -9.75 -2.31 -17.89
C HIS A 230 -9.63 -1.66 -16.51
N PHE A 231 -8.70 -2.12 -15.66
CA PHE A 231 -8.50 -1.57 -14.32
C PHE A 231 -8.11 -0.09 -14.35
N PHE A 232 -7.10 0.28 -15.15
CA PHE A 232 -6.65 1.68 -15.23
C PHE A 232 -7.65 2.58 -15.95
N ARG A 233 -8.35 2.09 -16.99
CA ARG A 233 -9.45 2.85 -17.61
C ARG A 233 -10.60 3.09 -16.63
N SER A 234 -10.91 2.12 -15.77
CA SER A 234 -11.96 2.25 -14.75
C SER A 234 -11.56 3.26 -13.68
N LEU A 235 -10.32 3.18 -13.15
CA LEU A 235 -9.77 4.17 -12.21
C LEU A 235 -9.80 5.58 -12.80
N HIS A 236 -9.39 5.74 -14.07
CA HIS A 236 -9.45 7.02 -14.76
C HIS A 236 -10.90 7.52 -14.95
N ARG A 237 -11.85 6.63 -15.24
CA ARG A 237 -13.27 6.99 -15.33
C ARG A 237 -13.82 7.47 -13.99
N TYR A 238 -13.53 6.78 -12.90
CA TYR A 238 -13.90 7.24 -11.54
C TYR A 238 -13.29 8.61 -11.25
N LEU A 239 -12.02 8.82 -11.61
CA LEU A 239 -11.35 10.12 -11.44
C LEU A 239 -12.09 11.25 -12.16
N CYS A 240 -12.41 11.06 -13.45
CA CYS A 240 -13.12 12.06 -14.23
C CYS A 240 -14.52 12.32 -13.68
N ASN A 241 -15.26 11.27 -13.32
CA ASN A 241 -16.62 11.40 -12.80
C ASN A 241 -16.65 12.15 -11.46
N LEU A 242 -15.77 11.81 -10.52
CA LEU A 242 -15.75 12.40 -9.18
C LEU A 242 -15.18 13.82 -9.15
N ARG A 243 -14.33 14.19 -10.12
CA ARG A 243 -13.83 15.58 -10.23
C ARG A 243 -14.88 16.55 -10.75
N VAL A 244 -15.77 16.10 -11.63
CA VAL A 244 -16.86 16.93 -12.16
C VAL A 244 -17.89 17.28 -11.08
N GLU A 245 -17.97 16.50 -9.99
CA GLU A 245 -18.86 16.76 -8.86
C GLU A 245 -18.37 17.89 -7.93
N LEU A 246 -17.11 18.35 -8.01
CA LEU A 246 -16.69 19.58 -7.35
C LEU A 246 -17.09 20.78 -8.23
N PRO A 247 -18.00 21.67 -7.81
CA PRO A 247 -18.28 22.88 -8.56
C PRO A 247 -16.99 23.69 -8.71
N PRO A 248 -16.71 24.29 -9.89
CA PRO A 248 -15.69 25.32 -9.96
C PRO A 248 -16.06 26.41 -8.96
N ALA A 249 -15.08 26.83 -8.15
CA ALA A 249 -15.25 27.83 -7.10
C ALA A 249 -15.43 29.26 -7.68
N ALA A 250 -16.43 29.42 -8.54
CA ALA A 250 -16.88 30.71 -9.04
C ALA A 250 -18.39 30.84 -8.79
N ASP A 251 -18.71 31.91 -8.10
CA ASP A 251 -19.98 32.64 -8.09
C ASP A 251 -21.09 32.25 -7.10
N THR A 252 -21.00 32.92 -5.95
CA THR A 252 -22.06 33.72 -5.29
C THR A 252 -23.34 33.06 -4.75
N VAL A 253 -23.74 33.59 -3.60
CA VAL A 253 -24.83 33.23 -2.68
C VAL A 253 -26.26 33.31 -3.26
N TYR A 254 -26.45 33.40 -4.58
CA TYR A 254 -27.78 33.46 -5.21
C TYR A 254 -27.82 32.63 -6.50
N GLY A 255 -28.06 31.32 -6.36
CA GLY A 255 -28.21 30.43 -7.51
C GLY A 255 -28.89 29.10 -7.20
N GLN A 256 -29.65 29.04 -6.11
CA GLN A 256 -30.39 27.83 -5.75
C GLN A 256 -31.81 27.94 -6.28
N ARG A 257 -32.00 27.53 -7.54
CA ARG A 257 -33.18 26.87 -8.13
C ARG A 257 -33.22 27.08 -9.66
N THR A 258 -33.63 26.02 -10.35
CA THR A 258 -34.09 25.94 -11.74
C THR A 258 -33.07 26.14 -12.86
N ALA A 259 -32.43 25.05 -13.27
CA ALA A 259 -32.14 24.81 -14.69
C ALA A 259 -32.30 23.31 -14.98
N GLY A 260 -33.45 22.94 -15.56
CA GLY A 260 -33.77 21.57 -15.96
C GLY A 260 -35.26 21.29 -15.95
N GLY A 261 -35.97 21.76 -16.98
CA GLY A 261 -37.22 21.11 -17.38
C GLY A 261 -36.93 19.65 -17.78
N ALA A 262 -37.92 18.78 -17.54
CA ALA A 262 -37.88 17.32 -17.59
C ALA A 262 -37.20 16.66 -16.37
N GLY A 263 -38.06 16.15 -15.48
CA GLY A 263 -37.69 15.52 -14.23
C GLY A 263 -37.00 14.17 -14.42
N LEU A 264 -35.68 14.18 -14.41
CA LEU A 264 -34.88 13.03 -14.01
C LEU A 264 -34.01 13.46 -12.82
N PRO A 265 -34.03 12.72 -11.70
CA PRO A 265 -33.15 13.03 -10.58
C PRO A 265 -31.70 12.91 -11.05
N ILE A 266 -30.88 13.92 -10.74
CA ILE A 266 -29.42 13.82 -10.82
C ILE A 266 -29.02 12.77 -9.80
N ILE A 267 -28.94 11.51 -10.23
CA ILE A 267 -28.42 10.40 -9.42
C ILE A 267 -26.99 10.79 -9.04
N SER A 268 -26.75 11.00 -7.76
CA SER A 268 -25.41 11.13 -7.17
C SER A 268 -24.61 9.90 -7.60
N ARG A 269 -23.61 10.05 -8.47
CA ARG A 269 -22.85 8.91 -9.02
C ARG A 269 -21.70 8.55 -8.08
N GLY A 270 -22.03 8.33 -6.80
CA GLY A 270 -21.08 7.84 -5.82
C GLY A 270 -20.62 6.42 -6.14
N ILE A 271 -19.41 6.05 -5.68
CA ILE A 271 -18.90 4.68 -5.78
C ILE A 271 -19.80 3.77 -4.93
N THR A 272 -20.39 2.74 -5.53
CA THR A 272 -21.22 1.77 -4.80
C THR A 272 -20.34 0.91 -3.87
N PRO A 273 -20.90 0.33 -2.78
CA PRO A 273 -20.13 -0.53 -1.88
C PRO A 273 -19.45 -1.72 -2.57
N LEU A 274 -20.13 -2.34 -3.55
CA LEU A 274 -19.58 -3.44 -4.34
C LEU A 274 -18.42 -2.99 -5.24
N GLU A 275 -18.54 -1.82 -5.88
CA GLU A 275 -17.45 -1.24 -6.65
C GLU A 275 -16.26 -0.88 -5.75
N LEU A 276 -16.52 -0.39 -4.54
CA LEU A 276 -15.49 -0.07 -3.56
C LEU A 276 -14.69 -1.30 -3.15
N GLU A 277 -15.35 -2.44 -2.91
CA GLU A 277 -14.68 -3.73 -2.66
C GLU A 277 -13.86 -4.19 -3.87
N GLY A 278 -14.41 -4.05 -5.08
CA GLY A 278 -13.70 -4.32 -6.32
C GLY A 278 -12.42 -3.49 -6.48
N LEU A 279 -12.51 -2.18 -6.23
CA LEU A 279 -11.38 -1.26 -6.26
C LEU A 279 -10.32 -1.63 -5.21
N HIS A 280 -10.74 -1.98 -3.99
CA HIS A 280 -9.83 -2.45 -2.95
C HIS A 280 -9.08 -3.72 -3.38
N ALA A 281 -9.75 -4.69 -4.01
CA ALA A 281 -9.13 -5.92 -4.49
C ALA A 281 -8.14 -5.67 -5.63
N VAL A 282 -8.48 -4.80 -6.59
CA VAL A 282 -7.59 -4.38 -7.68
C VAL A 282 -6.33 -3.70 -7.14
N LEU A 283 -6.48 -2.75 -6.20
CA LEU A 283 -5.35 -2.05 -5.59
C LEU A 283 -4.48 -3.00 -4.76
N ALA A 284 -5.07 -3.96 -4.05
CA ALA A 284 -4.32 -4.96 -3.30
C ALA A 284 -3.49 -5.87 -4.21
N LEU A 285 -4.05 -6.31 -5.34
CA LEU A 285 -3.34 -7.10 -6.35
C LEU A 285 -2.20 -6.30 -6.99
N LEU A 286 -2.46 -5.05 -7.38
CA LEU A 286 -1.45 -4.14 -7.94
C LEU A 286 -0.29 -3.93 -6.95
N THR A 287 -0.60 -3.66 -5.68
CA THR A 287 0.40 -3.46 -4.63
C THR A 287 1.26 -4.71 -4.46
N THR A 288 0.63 -5.89 -4.38
CA THR A 288 1.34 -7.18 -4.21
C THR A 288 2.29 -7.45 -5.38
N ILE A 289 1.82 -7.26 -6.62
CA ILE A 289 2.65 -7.49 -7.81
C ILE A 289 3.81 -6.50 -7.87
N ALA A 290 3.57 -5.22 -7.56
CA ALA A 290 4.59 -4.18 -7.57
C ALA A 290 5.66 -4.37 -6.47
N GLU A 291 5.29 -4.90 -5.31
CA GLU A 291 6.22 -5.21 -4.22
C GLU A 291 7.11 -6.43 -4.54
N GLN A 292 6.56 -7.44 -5.22
CA GLN A 292 7.24 -8.72 -5.46
C GLN A 292 8.13 -8.72 -6.72
N ASP A 293 7.75 -8.04 -7.80
CA ASP A 293 8.51 -8.02 -9.05
C ASP A 293 8.82 -6.59 -9.54
N GLU A 294 10.12 -6.29 -9.66
CA GLU A 294 10.63 -5.02 -10.17
C GLU A 294 10.26 -4.77 -11.63
N SER A 295 10.29 -5.81 -12.48
CA SER A 295 10.04 -5.62 -13.91
C SER A 295 8.58 -5.25 -14.19
N SER A 296 7.65 -5.91 -13.50
CA SER A 296 6.21 -5.59 -13.53
C SER A 296 5.92 -4.22 -12.92
N ARG A 297 6.58 -3.86 -11.81
CA ARG A 297 6.46 -2.54 -11.18
C ARG A 297 6.78 -1.41 -12.15
N LEU A 298 7.93 -1.48 -12.82
CA LEU A 298 8.35 -0.48 -13.80
C LEU A 298 7.38 -0.43 -15.00
N ALA A 299 6.96 -1.58 -15.51
CA ALA A 299 6.01 -1.65 -16.62
C ALA A 299 4.64 -1.04 -16.28
N LEU A 300 4.17 -1.19 -15.03
CA LEU A 300 2.94 -0.57 -14.53
C LEU A 300 3.07 0.95 -14.42
N ALA A 301 4.21 1.44 -13.90
CA ALA A 301 4.43 2.86 -13.68
C ALA A 301 4.71 3.65 -14.96
N GLU A 302 5.46 3.07 -15.91
CA GLU A 302 5.92 3.75 -17.13
C GLU A 302 4.88 3.77 -18.26
N ASN A 303 3.84 2.93 -18.21
CA ASN A 303 2.90 2.82 -19.33
C ASN A 303 2.06 4.11 -19.51
N PRO A 304 2.24 4.86 -20.62
CA PRO A 304 1.60 6.15 -20.81
C PRO A 304 0.09 6.03 -21.05
N SER A 305 -0.43 4.87 -21.46
CA SER A 305 -1.88 4.66 -21.64
C SER A 305 -2.61 4.50 -20.31
N TRP A 306 -1.94 3.92 -19.31
CA TRP A 306 -2.52 3.64 -17.99
C TRP A 306 -2.48 4.87 -17.08
N ARG A 307 -1.48 5.74 -17.24
CA ARG A 307 -1.31 6.96 -16.41
C ARG A 307 -1.49 6.65 -14.92
N ALA A 308 -0.90 5.55 -14.45
CA ALA A 308 -1.17 4.96 -13.15
C ALA A 308 -0.96 5.98 -12.01
N VAL A 309 0.21 6.63 -11.99
CA VAL A 309 0.56 7.61 -10.95
C VAL A 309 -0.43 8.77 -10.91
N GLN A 310 -0.75 9.36 -12.06
CA GLN A 310 -1.68 10.49 -12.16
C GLN A 310 -3.10 10.10 -11.72
N SER A 311 -3.55 8.91 -12.12
CA SER A 311 -4.91 8.45 -11.82
C SER A 311 -5.09 8.13 -10.34
N LEU A 312 -4.13 7.39 -9.74
CA LEU A 312 -4.17 7.03 -8.33
C LEU A 312 -4.08 8.28 -7.44
N LEU A 313 -3.15 9.18 -7.72
CA LEU A 313 -2.98 10.39 -6.91
C LEU A 313 -4.16 11.37 -7.10
N GLY A 314 -4.68 11.48 -8.33
CA GLY A 314 -5.88 12.28 -8.59
C GLY A 314 -7.13 11.77 -7.86
N LEU A 315 -7.25 10.46 -7.65
CA LEU A 315 -8.36 9.89 -6.89
C LEU A 315 -8.25 10.20 -5.39
N VAL A 316 -7.02 10.32 -4.84
CA VAL A 316 -6.81 10.74 -3.45
C VAL A 316 -7.35 12.16 -3.19
N THR A 317 -7.29 13.04 -4.20
CA THR A 317 -7.87 14.40 -4.09
C THR A 317 -9.40 14.44 -4.18
N CYS A 318 -10.04 13.34 -4.59
CA CYS A 318 -11.50 13.26 -4.73
C CYS A 318 -12.18 12.95 -3.38
N PRO A 319 -13.49 13.22 -3.23
CA PRO A 319 -14.26 12.88 -2.04
C PRO A 319 -14.58 11.38 -1.99
N VAL A 320 -13.55 10.54 -1.77
CA VAL A 320 -13.68 9.09 -1.63
C VAL A 320 -13.42 8.65 -0.17
N PRO A 321 -13.92 7.46 0.26
CA PRO A 321 -13.71 6.98 1.62
C PRO A 321 -12.23 6.87 2.00
N ILE A 322 -11.90 7.20 3.27
CA ILE A 322 -10.54 7.15 3.83
C ILE A 322 -9.82 5.80 3.58
N PRO A 323 -10.47 4.62 3.75
CA PRO A 323 -9.81 3.34 3.48
C PRO A 323 -9.37 3.17 2.02
N LEU A 324 -10.10 3.75 1.06
CA LEU A 324 -9.72 3.73 -0.35
C LEU A 324 -8.52 4.66 -0.57
N LYS A 325 -8.53 5.87 0.00
CA LYS A 325 -7.39 6.80 -0.07
C LYS A 325 -6.11 6.17 0.47
N ALA A 326 -6.20 5.50 1.61
CA ALA A 326 -5.07 4.78 2.20
C ALA A 326 -4.50 3.72 1.23
N ARG A 327 -5.36 2.90 0.62
CA ARG A 327 -4.91 1.88 -0.35
C ARG A 327 -4.35 2.49 -1.63
N LEU A 328 -4.87 3.62 -2.11
CA LEU A 328 -4.31 4.36 -3.24
C LEU A 328 -2.88 4.86 -2.95
N LEU A 329 -2.64 5.40 -1.74
CA LEU A 329 -1.30 5.83 -1.32
C LEU A 329 -0.34 4.65 -1.14
N LEU A 330 -0.80 3.50 -0.62
CA LEU A 330 0.02 2.28 -0.52
C LEU A 330 0.37 1.71 -1.90
N ALA A 331 -0.58 1.69 -2.84
CA ALA A 331 -0.33 1.31 -4.22
C ALA A 331 0.71 2.23 -4.89
N LEU A 332 0.61 3.55 -4.65
CA LEU A 332 1.62 4.52 -5.11
C LEU A 332 2.99 4.26 -4.48
N ALA A 333 3.04 3.93 -3.19
CA ALA A 333 4.28 3.58 -2.50
C ALA A 333 4.92 2.31 -3.11
N ALA A 334 4.13 1.27 -3.35
CA ALA A 334 4.61 0.06 -4.00
C ALA A 334 5.15 0.34 -5.42
N LEU A 335 4.49 1.19 -6.21
CA LEU A 335 4.98 1.61 -7.53
C LEU A 335 6.27 2.44 -7.46
N ALA A 336 6.44 3.23 -6.41
CA ALA A 336 7.61 4.10 -6.19
C ALA A 336 8.75 3.42 -5.40
N THR A 337 8.63 2.13 -5.09
CA THR A 337 9.64 1.40 -4.32
C THR A 337 10.93 1.28 -5.12
N THR A 338 12.04 1.66 -4.48
CA THR A 338 13.40 1.59 -5.03
C THR A 338 14.14 0.40 -4.42
N SER A 339 14.69 -0.47 -5.26
CA SER A 339 15.44 -1.64 -4.79
C SER A 339 16.91 -1.27 -4.55
N PRO A 340 17.55 -1.72 -3.45
CA PRO A 340 18.94 -1.39 -3.16
C PRO A 340 19.95 -2.04 -4.12
N SER A 341 19.54 -3.04 -4.90
CA SER A 341 20.40 -3.80 -5.83
C SER A 341 20.47 -3.22 -7.24
N SER A 342 19.59 -2.27 -7.59
CA SER A 342 19.46 -1.70 -8.91
C SER A 342 19.94 -0.24 -8.91
N GLU A 343 21.12 0.03 -9.47
CA GLU A 343 21.51 1.39 -9.89
C GLU A 343 20.68 1.90 -11.08
N SER A 344 19.47 1.35 -11.29
CA SER A 344 18.68 1.62 -12.48
C SER A 344 18.15 3.07 -12.40
N LYS A 345 18.69 3.92 -13.27
CA LYS A 345 18.28 5.33 -13.46
C LYS A 345 16.76 5.50 -13.60
N LYS A 346 16.04 4.45 -14.02
CA LYS A 346 14.59 4.41 -14.23
C LYS A 346 13.76 4.46 -12.93
N GLU A 347 14.15 3.78 -11.86
CA GLU A 347 13.38 3.81 -10.60
C GLU A 347 13.36 5.22 -9.97
N SER A 348 14.44 5.97 -10.16
CA SER A 348 14.54 7.38 -9.77
C SER A 348 13.54 8.27 -10.54
N VAL A 349 13.21 7.94 -11.79
CA VAL A 349 12.25 8.71 -12.61
C VAL A 349 10.84 8.57 -12.07
N VAL A 350 10.40 7.34 -11.74
CA VAL A 350 9.06 7.11 -11.17
C VAL A 350 8.91 7.84 -9.83
N THR A 351 9.92 7.75 -8.96
CA THR A 351 9.93 8.45 -7.67
C THR A 351 9.86 9.98 -7.85
N THR A 352 10.62 10.52 -8.79
CA THR A 352 10.59 11.95 -9.14
C THR A 352 9.23 12.37 -9.69
N LEU A 353 8.61 11.53 -10.53
CA LEU A 353 7.29 11.76 -11.09
C LEU A 353 6.21 11.80 -9.99
N VAL A 354 6.29 10.88 -9.03
CA VAL A 354 5.38 10.87 -7.87
C VAL A 354 5.56 12.14 -7.04
N TRP A 355 6.79 12.58 -6.75
CA TRP A 355 7.05 13.85 -6.07
C TRP A 355 6.45 15.05 -6.80
N HIS A 356 6.64 15.14 -8.12
CA HIS A 356 6.10 16.23 -8.92
C HIS A 356 4.57 16.26 -8.88
N HIS A 357 3.92 15.10 -9.05
CA HIS A 357 2.46 15.02 -8.96
C HIS A 357 1.95 15.29 -7.55
N LEU A 358 2.66 14.85 -6.50
CA LEU A 358 2.32 15.11 -5.10
C LEU A 358 2.32 16.61 -4.83
N GLU A 359 3.37 17.31 -5.27
CA GLU A 359 3.44 18.77 -5.18
C GLU A 359 2.35 19.46 -6.03
N ALA A 360 2.10 19.00 -7.26
CA ALA A 360 1.05 19.58 -8.12
C ALA A 360 -0.37 19.38 -7.56
N SER A 361 -0.60 18.26 -6.87
CA SER A 361 -1.91 17.91 -6.31
C SER A 361 -2.25 18.68 -5.04
N GLN A 362 -1.24 19.25 -4.35
CA GLN A 362 -1.40 19.90 -3.04
C GLN A 362 -2.21 19.05 -2.04
N ILE A 363 -2.08 17.71 -2.11
CA ILE A 363 -2.69 16.77 -1.14
C ILE A 363 -2.25 17.10 0.29
N LEU A 364 -1.00 17.50 0.43
CA LEU A 364 -0.51 18.25 1.57
C LEU A 364 -0.37 19.70 1.10
N ILE A 365 -0.95 20.64 1.85
CA ILE A 365 -0.88 22.06 1.52
C ILE A 365 0.56 22.52 1.76
N THR A 366 1.33 22.67 0.69
CA THR A 366 2.71 23.16 0.74
C THR A 366 2.80 24.65 0.40
N VAL A 367 1.80 25.16 -0.32
CA VAL A 367 1.69 26.57 -0.71
C VAL A 367 0.65 27.27 0.19
N PRO A 368 1.05 28.26 1.02
CA PRO A 368 0.11 28.98 1.86
C PRO A 368 -0.89 29.73 0.98
N THR A 369 -2.17 29.40 1.10
CA THR A 369 -3.24 30.04 0.31
C THR A 369 -4.03 30.99 1.20
N THR A 370 -4.17 32.26 0.80
CA THR A 370 -4.97 33.27 1.52
C THR A 370 -6.46 33.20 1.20
N SER A 371 -6.87 32.35 0.24
CA SER A 371 -8.20 32.36 -0.38
C SER A 371 -9.12 31.18 0.02
N CYS A 372 -8.70 30.27 0.89
CA CYS A 372 -9.55 29.16 1.34
C CYS A 372 -9.76 29.22 2.86
N TYR A 373 -11.00 29.52 3.27
CA TYR A 373 -11.42 29.52 4.67
C TYR A 373 -11.52 28.11 5.29
N GLN A 374 -11.40 27.05 4.49
CA GLN A 374 -11.35 25.68 4.96
C GLN A 374 -10.04 25.01 4.52
N PRO A 375 -9.26 24.46 5.46
CA PRO A 375 -8.12 23.67 5.10
C PRO A 375 -8.60 22.43 4.31
N ARG A 376 -7.83 21.98 3.33
CA ARG A 376 -8.11 20.79 2.51
C ARG A 376 -6.90 19.86 2.54
N GLY A 377 -7.12 18.59 2.25
CA GLY A 377 -6.05 17.61 2.11
C GLY A 377 -5.87 16.70 3.32
N VAL A 378 -4.78 15.95 3.34
CA VAL A 378 -4.59 14.85 4.32
C VAL A 378 -4.52 15.36 5.75
N GLN A 379 -4.08 16.60 5.98
CA GLN A 379 -4.06 17.18 7.32
C GLN A 379 -5.47 17.39 7.87
N THR A 380 -6.43 17.86 7.07
CA THR A 380 -7.80 18.02 7.55
C THR A 380 -8.51 16.70 7.71
N GLU A 381 -8.26 15.74 6.82
CA GLU A 381 -8.78 14.38 6.98
C GLU A 381 -8.26 13.71 8.25
N LEU A 382 -7.00 13.96 8.61
CA LEU A 382 -6.43 13.51 9.89
C LEU A 382 -7.17 14.12 11.09
N GLU A 383 -7.40 15.44 11.07
CA GLU A 383 -7.99 16.17 12.19
C GLU A 383 -9.51 15.94 12.32
N GLU A 384 -10.26 15.91 11.22
CA GLU A 384 -11.74 15.87 11.22
C GLU A 384 -12.32 14.46 11.07
N VAL A 385 -11.63 13.56 10.35
CA VAL A 385 -12.17 12.23 9.99
C VAL A 385 -11.46 11.13 10.77
N GLU A 386 -10.14 11.00 10.64
CA GLU A 386 -9.37 9.94 11.31
C GLU A 386 -9.42 10.10 12.84
N SER A 387 -9.22 11.32 13.35
CA SER A 387 -9.28 11.58 14.80
C SER A 387 -10.68 11.39 15.38
N ARG A 388 -11.74 11.60 14.60
CA ARG A 388 -13.12 11.33 15.02
C ARG A 388 -13.44 9.83 15.05
N ASN A 389 -12.89 9.08 14.10
CA ASN A 389 -13.09 7.63 14.00
C ASN A 389 -12.11 6.82 14.86
N GLU A 390 -11.10 7.48 15.44
CA GLU A 390 -10.03 6.87 16.24
C GLU A 390 -9.20 5.82 15.46
N GLU A 391 -9.20 5.91 14.13
CA GLU A 391 -8.52 5.02 13.19
C GLU A 391 -7.70 5.87 12.23
N TYR A 392 -6.42 5.53 12.02
CA TYR A 392 -5.45 6.35 11.27
C TYR A 392 -4.88 5.71 9.98
N PRO A 393 -5.68 5.02 9.14
CA PRO A 393 -5.16 4.29 7.98
C PRO A 393 -4.56 5.20 6.88
N LEU A 394 -5.11 6.40 6.67
CA LEU A 394 -4.61 7.35 5.67
C LEU A 394 -3.31 7.99 6.14
N THR A 395 -3.20 8.39 7.40
CA THR A 395 -1.95 8.90 7.97
C THR A 395 -0.85 7.83 7.92
N ILE A 396 -1.14 6.58 8.27
CA ILE A 396 -0.20 5.46 8.15
C ILE A 396 0.26 5.31 6.70
N ALA A 397 -0.67 5.30 5.74
CA ALA A 397 -0.35 5.15 4.33
C ALA A 397 0.49 6.33 3.78
N MET A 398 0.19 7.57 4.20
CA MET A 398 0.97 8.75 3.84
C MET A 398 2.40 8.69 4.38
N LEU A 399 2.59 8.29 5.63
CA LEU A 399 3.93 8.07 6.20
C LEU A 399 4.70 6.96 5.48
N HIS A 400 4.02 5.89 5.08
CA HIS A 400 4.60 4.82 4.26
C HIS A 400 5.05 5.31 2.88
N LEU A 401 4.23 6.12 2.21
CA LEU A 401 4.59 6.74 0.93
C LEU A 401 5.81 7.65 1.09
N LEU A 402 5.79 8.57 2.07
CA LEU A 402 6.91 9.49 2.31
C LEU A 402 8.21 8.74 2.65
N ASP A 403 8.11 7.64 3.41
CA ASP A 403 9.30 6.82 3.66
C ASP A 403 9.82 6.18 2.37
N THR A 404 8.95 5.66 1.52
CA THR A 404 9.38 5.03 0.27
C THR A 404 10.02 6.04 -0.68
N LEU A 405 9.42 7.22 -0.82
CA LEU A 405 9.89 8.31 -1.69
C LEU A 405 11.21 8.94 -1.27
N THR A 406 11.62 8.76 -0.01
CA THR A 406 12.87 9.30 0.55
C THR A 406 14.06 8.34 0.43
N GLY A 407 13.88 7.23 -0.30
CA GLY A 407 14.93 6.29 -0.68
C GLY A 407 15.38 5.36 0.46
N PRO A 408 16.14 4.29 0.19
CA PRO A 408 16.53 3.33 1.22
C PRO A 408 17.51 3.92 2.24
N VAL A 409 17.53 3.30 3.42
CA VAL A 409 18.40 3.72 4.52
C VAL A 409 19.82 3.21 4.30
N GLY A 410 20.78 4.10 4.06
CA GLY A 410 22.22 3.73 4.05
C GLY A 410 22.97 3.99 2.75
N THR A 411 22.32 4.49 1.69
CA THR A 411 22.98 4.95 0.46
C THR A 411 23.12 6.48 0.49
N PRO A 412 24.30 7.02 0.87
CA PRO A 412 24.48 8.46 1.10
C PRO A 412 24.55 9.31 -0.18
N SER A 413 24.44 8.72 -1.37
CA SER A 413 24.67 9.38 -2.67
C SER A 413 23.40 9.57 -3.51
N THR A 414 22.25 9.00 -3.11
CA THR A 414 21.02 9.05 -3.91
C THR A 414 19.87 9.62 -3.08
N SER A 415 19.90 10.93 -2.80
CA SER A 415 18.67 11.62 -2.41
C SER A 415 17.70 11.51 -3.59
N THR A 416 16.67 10.70 -3.45
CA THR A 416 15.58 10.54 -4.43
C THR A 416 14.63 11.74 -4.45
N VAL A 417 14.81 12.66 -3.50
CA VAL A 417 14.03 13.90 -3.42
C VAL A 417 14.55 14.90 -4.46
N PRO A 418 13.68 15.41 -5.35
CA PRO A 418 14.08 16.41 -6.32
C PRO A 418 14.59 17.69 -5.62
N PRO A 419 15.78 18.20 -5.97
CA PRO A 419 16.39 19.33 -5.27
C PRO A 419 15.58 20.63 -5.40
N LEU A 420 14.82 20.76 -6.49
CA LEU A 420 14.00 21.94 -6.80
C LEU A 420 12.50 21.67 -6.59
N LEU A 421 12.14 20.75 -5.71
CA LEU A 421 10.74 20.40 -5.43
C LEU A 421 9.97 21.63 -4.90
N GLY A 422 8.88 21.99 -5.56
CA GLY A 422 8.08 23.18 -5.22
C GLY A 422 8.61 24.49 -5.80
N MET A 423 9.67 24.45 -6.63
CA MET A 423 10.16 25.64 -7.34
C MET A 423 9.06 26.28 -8.18
N GLY A 424 8.99 27.61 -8.12
CA GLY A 424 7.99 28.43 -8.82
C GLY A 424 6.72 28.72 -8.01
N THR A 425 6.39 27.88 -7.02
CA THR A 425 5.21 28.08 -6.15
C THR A 425 5.58 28.39 -4.69
N ARG A 426 6.70 27.86 -4.20
CA ARG A 426 7.23 28.08 -2.85
C ARG A 426 8.76 27.97 -2.83
N ASN A 427 9.35 28.18 -1.65
CA ASN A 427 10.77 27.89 -1.44
C ASN A 427 11.03 26.39 -1.69
N PRO A 428 11.98 26.03 -2.59
CA PRO A 428 12.21 24.65 -2.94
C PRO A 428 12.69 23.82 -1.76
N GLY A 429 12.27 22.56 -1.69
CA GLY A 429 12.74 21.58 -0.70
C GLY A 429 11.63 20.76 -0.05
N MET A 430 12.00 19.95 0.95
CA MET A 430 11.10 18.99 1.62
C MET A 430 10.44 19.56 2.90
N GLU A 431 10.72 20.81 3.25
CA GLU A 431 10.34 21.40 4.55
C GLU A 431 8.85 21.21 4.92
N PRO A 432 7.86 21.47 4.05
CA PRO A 432 6.44 21.30 4.41
C PRO A 432 6.08 19.86 4.80
N TYR A 433 6.69 18.87 4.16
CA TYR A 433 6.46 17.45 4.46
C TYR A 433 7.09 17.07 5.80
N LEU A 434 8.30 17.56 6.09
CA LEU A 434 8.92 17.35 7.39
C LEU A 434 8.09 18.00 8.50
N GLN A 435 7.60 19.22 8.27
CA GLN A 435 6.78 19.94 9.21
C GLN A 435 5.45 19.22 9.50
N TYR A 436 4.82 18.64 8.49
CA TYR A 436 3.65 17.76 8.68
C TYR A 436 3.98 16.54 9.55
N ILE A 437 5.09 15.84 9.26
CA ILE A 437 5.50 14.65 10.04
C ILE A 437 5.75 15.03 11.50
N ILE A 438 6.46 16.14 11.77
CA ILE A 438 6.78 16.57 13.13
C ILE A 438 5.54 17.13 13.81
N SER A 439 4.95 18.18 13.26
CA SER A 439 3.98 19.02 13.99
C SER A 439 2.55 18.50 13.91
N SER A 440 2.13 17.97 12.75
CA SER A 440 0.76 17.47 12.59
C SER A 440 0.63 16.02 13.08
N VAL A 441 1.65 15.17 12.87
CA VAL A 441 1.56 13.74 13.16
C VAL A 441 2.28 13.35 14.45
N PHE A 442 3.60 13.55 14.53
CA PHE A 442 4.42 13.03 15.62
C PHE A 442 4.17 13.74 16.94
N LEU A 443 4.10 15.07 17.01
CA LEU A 443 3.87 15.76 18.29
C LEU A 443 2.52 15.42 18.94
N PRO A 444 1.39 15.42 18.21
CA PRO A 444 0.08 15.14 18.80
C PRO A 444 -0.26 13.65 18.86
N PHE A 445 0.67 12.74 18.50
CA PHE A 445 0.38 11.30 18.49
C PHE A 445 0.02 10.76 19.88
N GLY A 446 0.63 11.31 20.95
CA GLY A 446 0.37 10.87 22.32
C GLY A 446 -0.96 11.39 22.88
N THR A 447 -1.49 12.47 22.32
CA THR A 447 -2.73 13.13 22.78
C THR A 447 -3.98 12.64 22.04
N ARG A 448 -3.80 11.93 20.92
CA ARG A 448 -4.90 11.37 20.10
C ARG A 448 -5.45 10.08 20.71
N SER A 449 -6.75 9.84 20.53
CA SER A 449 -7.38 8.56 20.89
C SER A 449 -7.23 7.55 19.75
N TYR A 450 -7.03 6.29 20.11
CA TYR A 450 -6.81 5.21 19.16
C TYR A 450 -7.73 4.04 19.51
N ARG A 451 -8.53 3.59 18.55
CA ARG A 451 -9.34 2.39 18.67
C ARG A 451 -8.47 1.14 18.86
N ASN A 452 -7.38 1.07 18.09
CA ASN A 452 -6.37 0.03 18.18
C ASN A 452 -5.06 0.61 18.74
N PRO A 453 -4.56 0.13 19.89
CA PRO A 453 -3.30 0.62 20.43
C PRO A 453 -2.09 0.26 19.55
N GLU A 454 -2.19 -0.79 18.73
CA GLU A 454 -1.17 -1.12 17.72
C GLU A 454 -0.93 0.03 16.72
N ASP A 455 -1.99 0.73 16.32
CA ASP A 455 -1.91 1.81 15.33
C ASP A 455 -1.20 3.04 15.93
N LYS A 456 -1.39 3.32 17.23
CA LYS A 456 -0.65 4.36 17.97
C LYS A 456 0.85 4.17 17.81
N TRP A 457 1.33 2.97 18.14
CA TRP A 457 2.76 2.66 18.10
C TRP A 457 3.28 2.50 16.68
N LEU A 458 2.44 2.06 15.72
CA LEU A 458 2.81 2.01 14.31
C LEU A 458 3.06 3.41 13.74
N VAL A 459 2.17 4.38 13.99
CA VAL A 459 2.35 5.78 13.57
C VAL A 459 3.66 6.35 14.13
N CYS A 460 3.87 6.19 15.44
CA CYS A 460 5.10 6.63 16.11
C CYS A 460 6.35 6.00 15.47
N ARG A 461 6.34 4.69 15.22
CA ARG A 461 7.46 3.95 14.64
C ARG A 461 7.80 4.45 13.23
N LEU A 462 6.79 4.75 12.41
CA LEU A 462 6.99 5.27 11.05
C LEU A 462 7.62 6.67 11.06
N CYS A 463 7.16 7.57 11.94
CA CYS A 463 7.77 8.89 12.13
C CYS A 463 9.25 8.78 12.56
N LEU A 464 9.55 7.95 13.56
CA LEU A 464 10.92 7.74 14.05
C LEU A 464 11.83 7.13 12.97
N ARG A 465 11.28 6.24 12.14
CA ARG A 465 12.00 5.66 11.00
C ARG A 465 12.38 6.72 9.97
N LEU A 466 11.48 7.64 9.65
CA LEU A 466 11.73 8.80 8.78
C LEU A 466 12.78 9.73 9.37
N PHE A 467 12.68 10.11 10.65
CA PHE A 467 13.67 10.96 11.32
C PHE A 467 15.07 10.33 11.30
N LEU A 468 15.16 9.04 11.61
CA LEU A 468 16.41 8.31 11.55
C LEU A 468 16.98 8.26 10.12
N LYS A 469 16.12 8.08 9.10
CA LYS A 469 16.53 8.11 7.69
C LYS A 469 17.13 9.46 7.32
N PHE A 470 16.44 10.56 7.64
CA PHE A 470 16.93 11.91 7.37
C PHE A 470 18.26 12.21 8.06
N LEU A 471 18.42 11.82 9.33
CA LEU A 471 19.70 11.99 10.04
C LEU A 471 20.82 11.09 9.52
N ARG A 472 20.50 9.92 8.96
CA ARG A 472 21.52 9.03 8.36
C ARG A 472 22.01 9.56 7.01
N GLN A 473 21.11 10.10 6.20
CA GLN A 473 21.42 10.69 4.89
C GLN A 473 22.12 12.06 5.02
N TYR A 474 21.93 12.76 6.15
CA TYR A 474 22.51 14.08 6.37
C TYR A 474 24.02 14.05 6.64
N LYS A 475 24.74 14.93 5.93
CA LYS A 475 26.16 15.23 6.13
C LYS A 475 26.28 16.75 6.34
N PRO A 476 26.60 17.23 7.56
CA PRO A 476 26.70 18.66 7.84
C PRO A 476 27.70 19.36 6.92
N SER A 477 27.25 20.43 6.26
CA SER A 477 28.05 21.28 5.38
C SER A 477 27.94 22.75 5.81
N SER A 478 28.96 23.56 5.52
CA SER A 478 28.94 25.01 5.83
C SER A 478 27.83 25.74 5.07
N GLU A 479 27.44 25.22 3.89
CA GLU A 479 26.39 25.79 3.05
C GLU A 479 24.99 25.68 3.68
N ASP A 480 24.78 24.76 4.63
CA ASP A 480 23.49 24.60 5.31
C ASP A 480 23.17 25.77 6.25
N PHE A 481 24.21 26.46 6.73
CA PHE A 481 24.11 27.57 7.68
C PHE A 481 24.02 28.93 6.97
N ALA A 482 24.23 28.96 5.65
CA ALA A 482 24.09 30.15 4.82
C ALA A 482 22.73 30.12 4.08
N LYS A 483 22.12 31.29 3.85
CA LYS A 483 20.93 31.39 2.97
C LYS A 483 21.38 31.09 1.53
N ARG A 484 21.06 29.88 1.03
CA ARG A 484 21.41 29.47 -0.34
C ARG A 484 20.43 30.09 -1.33
N PHE A 485 20.88 30.95 -2.23
CA PHE A 485 20.07 31.48 -3.33
C PHE A 485 20.40 30.74 -4.63
N VAL A 486 19.37 30.35 -5.39
CA VAL A 486 19.53 29.84 -6.77
C VAL A 486 19.01 30.90 -7.72
N GLU A 487 19.86 31.31 -8.66
CA GLU A 487 19.50 32.19 -9.77
C GLU A 487 18.77 31.37 -10.84
N VAL A 488 17.46 31.57 -10.98
CA VAL A 488 16.69 30.96 -12.06
C VAL A 488 16.61 31.96 -13.20
N ARG A 489 17.21 31.62 -14.34
CA ARG A 489 17.06 32.37 -15.59
C ARG A 489 15.88 31.80 -16.35
N GLU A 490 14.75 32.50 -16.32
CA GLU A 490 13.61 32.14 -17.15
C GLU A 490 13.98 32.29 -18.64
N ALA A 491 13.93 31.19 -19.38
CA ALA A 491 14.07 31.23 -20.83
C ALA A 491 12.77 31.78 -21.42
N ASN A 492 12.75 33.05 -21.75
CA ASN A 492 11.74 33.65 -22.61
C ASN A 492 11.75 32.94 -23.98
N ALA A 493 10.56 32.62 -24.50
CA ALA A 493 10.36 31.93 -25.78
C ALA A 493 10.95 32.67 -27.01
N SER A 494 11.52 33.87 -26.83
CA SER A 494 12.04 34.74 -27.88
C SER A 494 13.56 34.79 -27.99
N GLY A 495 14.33 33.96 -27.27
CA GLY A 495 15.78 33.81 -27.49
C GLY A 495 16.65 35.06 -27.27
N ALA A 496 16.06 36.19 -26.83
CA ALA A 496 16.77 37.41 -26.50
C ALA A 496 17.14 37.38 -25.01
N GLY A 497 18.45 37.39 -24.73
CA GLY A 497 19.05 37.10 -23.43
C GLY A 497 18.84 38.12 -22.30
N THR A 498 17.62 38.60 -22.09
CA THR A 498 17.21 39.49 -20.99
C THR A 498 16.06 38.90 -20.17
N GLY A 499 16.15 37.62 -19.78
CA GLY A 499 15.21 37.01 -18.82
C GLY A 499 15.41 37.58 -17.41
N LEU A 500 14.30 37.78 -16.69
CA LEU A 500 14.32 38.17 -15.27
C LEU A 500 15.07 37.07 -14.49
N VAL A 501 16.10 37.44 -13.72
CA VAL A 501 16.80 36.50 -12.83
C VAL A 501 16.14 36.56 -11.46
N THR A 502 15.32 35.56 -11.14
CA THR A 502 14.69 35.44 -9.83
C THR A 502 15.59 34.61 -8.92
N THR A 503 16.10 35.20 -7.84
CA THR A 503 16.89 34.50 -6.83
C THR A 503 15.96 33.87 -5.79
N THR A 504 15.93 32.53 -5.73
CA THR A 504 15.06 31.81 -4.77
C THR A 504 15.90 31.16 -3.69
N SER A 505 15.53 31.34 -2.42
CA SER A 505 16.19 30.68 -1.28
C SER A 505 15.84 29.20 -1.27
N LEU A 506 16.83 28.31 -1.25
CA LEU A 506 16.64 26.88 -1.02
C LEU A 506 16.34 26.62 0.45
N SER A 507 15.40 25.71 0.71
CA SER A 507 15.16 25.23 2.07
C SER A 507 16.34 24.36 2.53
N PRO A 508 16.71 24.41 3.83
CA PRO A 508 17.74 23.54 4.35
C PRO A 508 17.33 22.05 4.24
N PRO A 509 18.30 21.13 4.26
CA PRO A 509 17.99 19.70 4.21
C PRO A 509 17.26 19.25 5.49
N PRO A 510 16.39 18.21 5.42
CA PRO A 510 15.56 17.80 6.55
C PRO A 510 16.37 17.35 7.78
N GLY A 511 17.57 16.79 7.57
CA GLY A 511 18.47 16.42 8.66
C GLY A 511 19.03 17.62 9.42
N PHE A 512 19.22 18.77 8.77
CA PHE A 512 19.64 20.01 9.43
C PHE A 512 18.56 20.51 10.39
N MET A 513 17.31 20.55 9.94
CA MET A 513 16.16 20.97 10.76
C MET A 513 15.97 20.05 11.98
N LEU A 514 16.08 18.73 11.79
CA LEU A 514 16.07 17.79 12.90
C LEU A 514 17.22 18.01 13.88
N MET A 515 18.42 18.34 13.40
CA MET A 515 19.55 18.68 14.28
C MET A 515 19.24 19.92 15.12
N ILE A 516 18.65 20.97 14.54
CA ILE A 516 18.21 22.16 15.30
C ILE A 516 17.18 21.77 16.38
N HIS A 517 16.16 21.01 16.03
CA HIS A 517 15.15 20.58 17.00
C HIS A 517 15.74 19.70 18.11
N LEU A 518 16.64 18.78 17.80
CA LEU A 518 17.26 17.89 18.80
C LEU A 518 18.31 18.58 19.68
N HIS A 519 18.93 19.67 19.23
CA HIS A 519 19.94 20.42 19.99
C HIS A 519 19.37 21.66 20.70
N SER A 520 18.05 21.82 20.69
CA SER A 520 17.29 22.86 21.40
C SER A 520 16.30 22.23 22.38
N LYS A 521 15.75 23.03 23.30
CA LYS A 521 14.67 22.61 24.22
C LYS A 521 13.31 22.50 23.50
N SER A 522 13.26 21.72 22.42
CA SER A 522 12.07 21.54 21.59
C SER A 522 11.09 20.51 22.16
N GLU A 523 9.81 20.61 21.77
CA GLU A 523 8.83 19.57 22.09
C GLU A 523 9.19 18.21 21.46
N LEU A 524 9.88 18.21 20.32
CA LEU A 524 10.35 16.98 19.67
C LEU A 524 11.28 16.19 20.58
N LEU A 525 12.29 16.85 21.17
CA LEU A 525 13.22 16.18 22.07
C LEU A 525 12.52 15.70 23.35
N ARG A 526 11.64 16.52 23.94
CA ARG A 526 10.88 16.14 25.14
C ARG A 526 10.04 14.90 24.88
N LEU A 527 9.37 14.84 23.73
CA LEU A 527 8.55 13.71 23.35
C LEU A 527 9.37 12.44 23.13
N ILE A 528 10.50 12.53 22.42
CA ILE A 528 11.43 11.40 22.23
C ILE A 528 11.90 10.83 23.57
N LEU A 529 12.29 11.69 24.53
CA LEU A 529 12.71 11.28 25.86
C LEU A 529 11.56 10.68 26.68
N SER A 530 10.34 11.22 26.52
CA SER A 530 9.16 10.71 27.20
C SER A 530 8.75 9.31 26.72
N ILE A 531 8.94 8.99 25.44
CA ILE A 531 8.68 7.66 24.88
C ILE A 531 9.67 6.64 25.46
N ILE A 532 10.94 7.00 25.59
CA ILE A 532 11.97 6.14 26.20
C ILE A 532 11.60 5.82 27.65
N ASP A 533 11.09 6.79 28.40
CA ASP A 533 10.65 6.60 29.78
C ASP A 533 9.39 5.73 29.88
N GLU A 534 8.36 6.04 29.08
CA GLU A 534 7.08 5.30 29.04
C GLU A 534 7.28 3.81 28.69
N VAL A 535 8.04 3.53 27.63
CA VAL A 535 8.33 2.14 27.22
C VAL A 535 9.25 1.44 28.23
N GLY A 536 10.17 2.18 28.86
CA GLY A 536 11.06 1.62 29.87
C GLY A 536 10.30 1.16 31.12
N SER A 537 9.38 1.99 31.60
CA SER A 537 8.47 1.63 32.70
C SER A 537 7.60 0.43 32.34
N TYR A 538 7.09 0.39 31.12
CA TYR A 538 6.24 -0.71 30.65
C TYR A 538 7.00 -2.06 30.60
N LEU A 539 8.28 -2.05 30.23
CA LEU A 539 9.11 -3.26 30.19
C LEU A 539 9.43 -3.82 31.60
N ASP A 540 9.53 -2.95 32.60
CA ASP A 540 9.82 -3.34 33.99
C ASP A 540 8.59 -3.97 34.68
N ASP A 541 7.37 -3.59 34.27
CA ASP A 541 6.10 -4.16 34.76
C ASP A 541 5.78 -5.58 34.21
N GLY A 542 6.78 -6.20 33.55
CA GLY A 542 6.73 -7.23 32.51
C GLY A 542 5.98 -8.55 32.74
N ASP A 543 5.29 -8.75 33.88
CA ASP A 543 4.56 -9.98 34.20
C ASP A 543 3.06 -9.77 34.53
N SER A 544 2.59 -8.54 34.71
CA SER A 544 1.23 -8.28 35.23
C SER A 544 0.14 -8.02 34.17
N ARG A 545 0.51 -7.75 32.91
CA ARG A 545 -0.43 -7.34 31.83
C ARG A 545 -0.52 -8.40 30.73
N THR A 546 -1.09 -9.55 31.05
CA THR A 546 -1.29 -10.70 30.14
C THR A 546 -2.31 -10.47 29.01
N SER A 547 -2.95 -9.29 28.93
CA SER A 547 -4.03 -9.00 27.97
C SER A 547 -3.58 -8.33 26.67
N GLU A 548 -2.30 -7.96 26.53
CA GLU A 548 -1.84 -7.12 25.42
C GLU A 548 -1.30 -7.94 24.23
N SER A 549 -1.54 -7.45 23.01
CA SER A 549 -1.14 -8.14 21.77
C SER A 549 0.38 -8.23 21.67
N LYS A 550 0.92 -9.42 21.36
CA LYS A 550 2.36 -9.62 21.10
C LYS A 550 2.91 -8.64 20.04
N ARG A 551 2.06 -8.19 19.11
CA ARG A 551 2.44 -7.24 18.06
C ARG A 551 2.57 -5.82 18.58
N GLU A 552 1.68 -5.39 19.47
CA GLU A 552 1.76 -4.10 20.15
C GLU A 552 3.08 -3.93 20.89
N ARG A 553 3.44 -4.91 21.72
CA ARG A 553 4.71 -4.93 22.46
C ARG A 553 5.92 -4.80 21.53
N ARG A 554 5.95 -5.53 20.41
CA ARG A 554 7.03 -5.42 19.42
C ARG A 554 7.10 -4.04 18.76
N LEU A 555 5.97 -3.38 18.56
CA LEU A 555 5.92 -2.02 18.01
C LEU A 555 6.45 -1.01 19.04
N MET A 556 6.07 -1.13 20.32
CA MET A 556 6.58 -0.30 21.42
C MET A 556 8.10 -0.40 21.57
N GLU A 557 8.62 -1.62 21.68
CA GLU A 557 10.07 -1.89 21.73
C GLU A 557 10.78 -1.29 20.49
N GLY A 558 10.14 -1.43 19.32
CA GLY A 558 10.60 -0.81 18.07
C GLY A 558 10.66 0.72 18.11
N CYS A 559 9.71 1.38 18.77
CA CYS A 559 9.69 2.83 18.98
C CYS A 559 10.81 3.28 19.92
N ALA A 560 10.98 2.62 21.07
CA ALA A 560 12.08 2.92 21.99
C ALA A 560 13.44 2.79 21.29
N LEU A 561 13.65 1.70 20.54
CA LEU A 561 14.84 1.50 19.73
C LEU A 561 15.01 2.60 18.66
N GLY A 562 13.91 3.04 18.04
CA GLY A 562 13.88 4.16 17.10
C GLY A 562 14.37 5.47 17.75
N CYS A 563 13.81 5.82 18.91
CA CYS A 563 14.22 6.99 19.69
C CYS A 563 15.71 6.94 20.05
N LEU A 564 16.19 5.81 20.59
CA LEU A 564 17.60 5.64 20.94
C LEU A 564 18.53 5.77 19.73
N ARG A 565 18.13 5.24 18.56
CA ARG A 565 18.89 5.37 17.31
C ARG A 565 18.93 6.81 16.80
N VAL A 566 17.83 7.56 16.93
CA VAL A 566 17.76 8.99 16.58
C VAL A 566 18.71 9.79 17.46
N LEU A 567 18.63 9.62 18.80
CA LEU A 567 19.51 10.30 19.75
C LEU A 567 20.99 9.96 19.49
N ARG A 568 21.31 8.67 19.33
CA ARG A 568 22.68 8.23 19.01
C ARG A 568 23.18 8.88 17.72
N ARG A 569 22.36 8.93 16.66
CA ARG A 569 22.79 9.52 15.38
C ARG A 569 22.99 11.03 15.50
N ALA A 570 22.12 11.73 16.22
CA ALA A 570 22.28 13.16 16.48
C ALA A 570 23.56 13.47 17.27
N LEU A 571 23.86 12.70 18.33
CA LEU A 571 25.11 12.81 19.10
C LEU A 571 26.36 12.58 18.23
N ILE A 572 26.33 11.61 17.31
CA ILE A 572 27.45 11.37 16.38
C ILE A 572 27.68 12.57 15.44
N LEU A 573 26.61 13.25 15.01
CA LEU A 573 26.70 14.40 14.11
C LEU A 573 27.04 15.71 14.84
N GLN A 574 26.77 15.78 16.15
CA GLN A 574 26.89 16.99 16.96
C GLN A 574 28.24 17.72 16.81
N PRO A 575 29.43 17.09 16.96
CA PRO A 575 30.70 17.82 16.98
C PRO A 575 30.95 18.61 15.70
N ARG A 576 30.70 17.97 14.55
CA ARG A 576 30.85 18.58 13.22
C ARG A 576 29.79 19.66 12.97
N PHE A 577 28.57 19.44 13.42
CA PHE A 577 27.48 20.40 13.29
C PHE A 577 27.79 21.69 14.08
N THR A 578 28.21 21.55 15.33
CA THR A 578 28.55 22.70 16.19
C THR A 578 29.78 23.45 15.70
N SER A 579 30.80 22.77 15.19
CA SER A 579 32.00 23.42 14.65
C SER A 579 31.68 24.27 13.41
N LEU A 580 30.80 23.77 12.54
CA LEU A 580 30.37 24.50 11.35
C LEU A 580 29.49 25.69 11.72
N LEU A 581 28.54 25.52 12.64
CA LEU A 581 27.71 26.62 13.14
C LEU A 581 28.55 27.77 13.72
N SER A 582 29.59 27.45 14.50
CA SER A 582 30.49 28.47 15.05
C SER A 582 31.34 29.19 14.00
N ALA A 583 31.61 28.54 12.86
CA ALA A 583 32.48 29.07 11.82
C ALA A 583 31.75 29.97 10.80
N THR A 584 30.45 29.81 10.62
CA THR A 584 29.65 30.50 9.57
C THR A 584 28.86 31.71 10.10
N SER A 585 28.95 32.04 11.39
CA SER A 585 28.04 32.97 12.08
C SER A 585 28.02 34.41 11.55
N GLU A 586 26.97 34.78 10.80
CA GLU A 586 26.42 36.14 10.74
C GLU A 586 25.25 36.37 11.74
N ASP A 587 24.54 35.30 12.16
CA ASP A 587 23.53 35.31 13.25
C ASP A 587 23.49 33.92 13.96
N PRO A 588 24.05 33.75 15.17
CA PRO A 588 24.16 32.43 15.78
C PRO A 588 22.83 32.01 16.45
N VAL A 589 22.15 31.00 15.89
CA VAL A 589 21.09 30.27 16.60
C VAL A 589 21.73 29.65 17.86
N LEU A 590 21.32 30.09 19.04
CA LEU A 590 21.86 29.59 20.31
C LEU A 590 21.40 28.14 20.56
N LEU A 591 22.26 27.18 20.22
CA LEU A 591 22.02 25.76 20.52
C LEU A 591 22.74 25.36 21.81
N THR A 592 22.04 24.63 22.69
CA THR A 592 22.58 24.18 23.98
C THR A 592 23.44 22.92 23.87
N GLY A 593 23.25 22.12 22.81
CA GLY A 593 23.91 20.81 22.66
C GLY A 593 23.09 19.67 23.25
N LEU A 594 22.98 18.55 22.53
CA LEU A 594 22.18 17.39 22.97
C LEU A 594 22.83 16.69 24.17
N ASP A 595 24.17 16.61 24.19
CA ASP A 595 24.97 16.18 25.35
C ASP A 595 24.59 16.89 26.66
N ARG A 596 24.43 18.22 26.63
CA ARG A 596 24.02 19.00 27.80
C ARG A 596 22.54 18.83 28.13
N LEU A 597 21.69 18.72 27.11
CA LEU A 597 20.25 18.53 27.30
C LEU A 597 19.91 17.16 27.90
N LEU A 598 20.68 16.11 27.59
CA LEU A 598 20.52 14.79 28.22
C LEU A 598 20.88 14.78 29.71
N LEU A 599 21.73 15.72 30.14
CA LEU A 599 22.08 15.93 31.55
C LEU A 599 21.12 16.90 32.25
N ALA A 600 20.19 17.53 31.53
CA ALA A 600 19.22 18.44 32.11
C ALA A 600 18.19 17.69 32.98
N ALA A 601 17.49 18.43 33.84
CA ALA A 601 16.41 17.87 34.63
C ALA A 601 15.23 17.50 33.72
N ASN A 602 14.72 16.29 33.89
CA ASN A 602 13.55 15.80 33.17
C ASN A 602 12.32 16.60 33.60
N PRO A 603 11.59 17.24 32.67
CA PRO A 603 10.42 18.04 33.00
C PRO A 603 9.28 17.22 33.62
N ARG A 604 9.22 15.90 33.41
CA ARG A 604 8.18 15.02 33.98
C ARG A 604 8.46 14.61 35.42
N SER A 605 9.71 14.26 35.73
CA SER A 605 10.09 13.75 37.06
C SER A 605 10.73 14.80 37.96
N GLY A 606 11.18 15.93 37.40
CA GLY A 606 11.96 16.95 38.09
C GLY A 606 13.39 16.51 38.44
N LYS A 607 13.83 15.33 37.98
CA LYS A 607 15.13 14.73 38.31
C LYS A 607 16.03 14.59 37.08
N HIS A 608 17.34 14.46 37.27
CA HIS A 608 18.32 14.22 36.20
C HIS A 608 18.36 12.73 35.80
N ASP A 609 17.24 12.18 35.34
CA ASP A 609 17.05 10.73 35.14
C ASP A 609 17.09 10.27 33.67
N HIS A 610 17.24 11.17 32.69
CA HIS A 610 17.25 10.80 31.28
C HIS A 610 18.30 9.72 30.94
N LEU A 611 19.53 9.84 31.46
CA LEU A 611 20.57 8.83 31.27
C LEU A 611 20.29 7.53 32.02
N LEU A 612 19.68 7.62 33.21
CA LEU A 612 19.27 6.45 33.98
C LEU A 612 18.20 5.66 33.21
N ASN A 613 17.20 6.36 32.65
CA ASN A 613 16.15 5.76 31.83
C ASN A 613 16.70 5.08 30.57
N ILE A 614 17.73 5.66 29.94
CA ILE A 614 18.43 5.00 28.83
C ILE A 614 19.19 3.77 29.32
N ALA A 615 19.88 3.85 30.46
CA ALA A 615 20.65 2.74 31.02
C ALA A 615 19.76 1.56 31.46
N ARG A 616 18.51 1.80 31.88
CA ARG A 616 17.54 0.74 32.23
C ARG A 616 17.36 -0.30 31.12
N TYR A 617 17.41 0.11 29.86
CA TYR A 617 17.31 -0.81 28.71
C TYR A 617 18.48 -1.81 28.61
N LEU A 618 19.65 -1.48 29.18
CA LEU A 618 20.76 -2.42 29.25
C LEU A 618 20.47 -3.51 30.28
N TYR A 619 19.91 -3.14 31.43
CA TYR A 619 19.57 -4.07 32.50
C TYR A 619 18.47 -5.06 32.08
N THR A 620 17.40 -4.56 31.46
CA THR A 620 16.36 -5.44 30.91
C THR A 620 16.92 -6.38 29.86
N SER A 621 17.81 -5.92 28.97
CA SER A 621 18.44 -6.82 27.98
C SER A 621 19.23 -7.97 28.63
N ILE A 622 19.94 -7.71 29.75
CA ILE A 622 20.72 -8.71 30.48
C ILE A 622 19.80 -9.73 31.18
N MET A 623 18.69 -9.27 31.75
CA MET A 623 17.69 -10.16 32.37
C MET A 623 17.00 -11.07 31.36
N TYR A 624 16.75 -10.61 30.13
CA TYR A 624 16.20 -11.47 29.06
C TYR A 624 17.23 -12.38 28.37
N LEU A 625 18.54 -12.07 28.48
CA LEU A 625 19.64 -12.88 27.93
C LEU A 625 20.19 -13.92 28.91
N THR A 626 19.81 -13.84 30.19
CA THR A 626 20.11 -14.88 31.17
C THR A 626 19.01 -15.95 31.12
N PRO A 627 19.37 -17.22 30.87
CA PRO A 627 18.41 -18.29 30.59
C PRO A 627 17.54 -18.68 31.79
#